data_AF-A0A950A356-F1
#
_entry.id   AF-A0A950A356-F1
#
_cell.length_a   1.000
_cell.length_b   1.000
_cell.length_c   1.000
_cell.angle_alpha   90.00
_cell.angle_beta   90.00
_cell.angle_gamma   90.00
#
_symmetry.space_group_name_H-M   'P 1'
#
loop_
_entity.id
_entity.type
_entity.pdbx_description
1 polymer ?
#
loop_
_entity_poly.entity_id
_entity_poly.type
_entity_poly.pdbx_seq_one_letter_code
_entity_poly.pdbx_strand_id
1 'polypeptide(L)'
;METSKQTRRTSLVVLAFAALTCAAARAEYRCDAPQAPEDQRACDLAKEGNADALRQFIQRTAPIYGLYYYDYVKPADLDRWEAAQKHADTVVGDAR
;
A
#
# COMPACT_ATOMS: atom_id res chain seq x y z
N MET A 1 -28.80 34.11 27.14
CA MET A 1 -29.29 33.30 26.02
C MET A 1 -28.32 33.51 24.86
N GLU A 2 -27.35 32.62 24.67
CA GLU A 2 -26.42 32.69 23.54
C GLU A 2 -26.69 31.53 22.58
N THR A 3 -27.03 31.91 21.35
CA THR A 3 -27.29 31.02 20.23
C THR A 3 -25.97 30.58 19.60
N SER A 4 -25.48 29.39 19.92
CA SER A 4 -24.32 28.82 19.24
C SER A 4 -24.78 28.01 18.02
N LYS A 5 -24.70 28.64 16.84
CA LYS A 5 -24.90 28.00 15.53
C LYS A 5 -23.73 27.04 15.29
N GLN A 6 -23.96 25.76 15.56
CA GLN A 6 -23.01 24.68 15.32
C GLN A 6 -22.76 24.52 13.81
N THR A 7 -21.63 25.09 13.42
CA THR A 7 -21.00 25.13 12.13
C THR A 7 -21.06 23.81 11.37
N ARG A 8 -21.61 23.89 10.16
CA ARG A 8 -21.48 22.95 9.04
C ARG A 8 -20.04 22.43 8.95
N ARG A 9 -19.79 21.20 9.38
CA ARG A 9 -18.54 20.46 9.14
C ARG A 9 -18.84 18.98 8.93
N THR A 10 -19.56 18.65 7.89
CA THR A 10 -19.68 17.27 7.38
C THR A 10 -19.38 17.30 5.89
N SER A 11 -18.17 17.75 5.58
CA SER A 11 -17.59 17.66 4.24
C SER A 11 -16.70 16.43 4.14
N LEU A 12 -16.85 15.69 3.04
CA LEU A 12 -15.79 14.95 2.33
C LEU A 12 -15.19 13.70 3.00
N VAL A 13 -15.99 12.64 3.27
CA VAL A 13 -15.42 11.33 3.67
C VAL A 13 -15.73 10.18 2.68
N VAL A 14 -16.64 10.37 1.72
CA VAL A 14 -17.17 9.21 0.94
C VAL A 14 -16.33 8.85 -0.31
N LEU A 15 -15.48 9.74 -0.84
CA LEU A 15 -14.75 9.46 -2.10
C LEU A 15 -13.49 8.59 -1.96
N ALA A 16 -12.95 8.39 -0.76
CA ALA A 16 -11.70 7.65 -0.59
C ALA A 16 -11.85 6.14 -0.82
N PHE A 17 -13.01 5.56 -0.51
CA PHE A 17 -13.22 4.10 -0.51
C PHE A 17 -13.16 3.47 -1.90
N ALA A 18 -13.63 4.17 -2.94
CA ALA A 18 -13.67 3.62 -4.30
C ALA A 18 -12.29 3.51 -4.95
N ALA A 19 -11.33 4.37 -4.59
CA ALA A 19 -9.97 4.30 -5.11
C ALA A 19 -9.20 3.10 -4.54
N LEU A 20 -9.48 2.72 -3.28
CA LEU A 20 -8.81 1.60 -2.61
C LEU A 20 -9.21 0.24 -3.20
N THR A 21 -10.48 0.05 -3.56
CA THR A 21 -10.96 -1.23 -4.12
C THR A 21 -10.39 -1.48 -5.52
N CYS A 22 -10.26 -0.43 -6.34
CA CYS A 22 -9.64 -0.53 -7.67
C CYS A 22 -8.15 -0.86 -7.60
N ALA A 23 -7.41 -0.35 -6.61
CA ALA A 23 -5.99 -0.67 -6.43
C ALA A 23 -5.78 -2.14 -6.01
N ALA A 24 -6.58 -2.62 -5.06
CA ALA A 24 -6.54 -4.02 -4.62
C ALA A 24 -6.81 -5.00 -5.78
N ALA A 25 -7.85 -4.72 -6.58
CA ALA A 25 -8.24 -5.55 -7.70
C ALA A 25 -7.17 -5.65 -8.81
N ARG A 26 -6.39 -4.58 -9.04
CA ARG A 26 -5.30 -4.59 -10.03
C ARG A 26 -4.12 -5.43 -9.57
N ALA A 27 -3.76 -5.35 -8.28
CA ALA A 27 -2.71 -6.17 -7.69
C ALA A 27 -3.10 -7.65 -7.66
N GLU A 28 -4.37 -7.95 -7.34
CA GLU A 28 -4.90 -9.32 -7.40
C GLU A 28 -4.86 -9.87 -8.82
N TYR A 29 -5.37 -9.12 -9.78
CA TYR A 29 -5.36 -9.52 -11.18
C TYR A 29 -3.93 -9.78 -11.71
N ARG A 30 -2.98 -8.89 -11.40
CA ARG A 30 -1.57 -9.03 -11.79
C ARG A 30 -0.92 -10.27 -11.16
N CYS A 31 -1.21 -10.55 -9.89
CA CYS A 31 -0.59 -11.63 -9.16
C CYS A 31 -1.26 -13.00 -9.35
N ASP A 32 -2.52 -13.04 -9.78
CA ASP A 32 -3.22 -14.28 -10.15
C ASP A 32 -2.81 -14.76 -11.55
N ALA A 33 -2.50 -13.84 -12.46
CA ALA A 33 -2.09 -14.15 -13.84
C ALA A 33 -0.87 -13.30 -14.29
N PRO A 34 0.31 -13.51 -13.69
CA PRO A 34 1.51 -12.76 -14.05
C PRO A 34 1.85 -12.94 -15.53
N GLN A 35 2.10 -11.83 -16.23
CA GLN A 35 2.35 -11.81 -17.67
C GLN A 35 3.84 -12.06 -17.98
N ALA A 36 4.71 -11.76 -17.02
CA ALA A 36 6.16 -11.90 -17.15
C ALA A 36 6.79 -12.45 -15.84
N PRO A 37 8.00 -13.04 -15.91
CA PRO A 37 8.73 -13.50 -14.72
C PRO A 37 8.95 -12.40 -13.68
N GLU A 38 9.06 -11.15 -14.11
CA GLU A 38 9.22 -10.00 -13.23
C GLU A 38 7.94 -9.64 -12.47
N ASP A 39 6.76 -9.88 -13.06
CA ASP A 39 5.48 -9.77 -12.35
C ASP A 39 5.41 -10.79 -11.22
N GLN A 40 5.77 -12.05 -11.50
CA GLN A 40 5.82 -13.12 -10.52
C GLN A 40 6.71 -12.72 -9.33
N ARG A 41 7.92 -12.24 -9.63
CA ARG A 41 8.88 -11.82 -8.60
C ARG A 41 8.40 -10.62 -7.78
N ALA A 42 7.76 -9.64 -8.41
CA ALA A 42 7.16 -8.52 -7.70
C ALA A 42 6.04 -8.98 -6.74
N CYS A 43 5.20 -9.92 -7.19
CA CYS A 43 4.13 -10.50 -6.37
C CYS A 43 4.67 -11.33 -5.19
N ASP A 44 5.76 -12.06 -5.38
CA ASP A 44 6.39 -12.83 -4.30
C ASP A 44 6.96 -11.90 -3.22
N LEU A 45 7.65 -10.83 -3.63
CA LEU A 45 8.15 -9.79 -2.71
C LEU A 45 7.04 -9.07 -1.94
N ALA A 46 5.89 -8.83 -2.59
CA ALA A 46 4.71 -8.28 -1.94
C ALA A 46 4.15 -9.23 -0.87
N LYS A 47 4.09 -10.55 -1.15
CA LYS A 47 3.62 -11.58 -0.22
C LYS A 47 4.54 -11.79 0.97
N GLU A 48 5.86 -11.74 0.76
CA GLU A 48 6.88 -11.84 1.83
C GLU A 48 6.81 -10.68 2.83
N GLY A 49 6.06 -9.63 2.49
CA GLY A 49 5.84 -8.48 3.34
C GLY A 49 7.02 -7.52 3.38
N ASN A 50 7.89 -7.57 2.37
CA ASN A 50 9.08 -6.75 2.30
C ASN A 50 8.87 -5.54 1.37
N ALA A 51 8.24 -4.50 1.92
CA ALA A 51 7.91 -3.27 1.20
C ALA A 51 9.14 -2.63 0.52
N ASP A 52 10.29 -2.64 1.21
CA ASP A 52 11.53 -2.05 0.73
C ASP A 52 12.17 -2.87 -0.38
N ALA A 53 12.21 -4.21 -0.25
CA ALA A 53 12.72 -5.07 -1.30
C ALA A 53 11.86 -4.97 -2.57
N LEU A 54 10.53 -4.92 -2.43
CA LEU A 54 9.64 -4.67 -3.57
C LEU A 54 9.92 -3.30 -4.21
N ARG A 55 10.06 -2.24 -3.40
CA ARG A 55 10.35 -0.89 -3.90
C ARG A 55 11.68 -0.84 -4.65
N GLN A 56 12.72 -1.47 -4.11
CA GLN A 56 14.03 -1.55 -4.75
C GLN A 56 13.99 -2.38 -6.03
N PHE A 57 13.26 -3.50 -6.03
CA PHE A 57 13.07 -4.33 -7.22
C PHE A 57 12.44 -3.50 -8.34
N ILE A 58 11.28 -2.89 -8.08
CA ILE A 58 10.55 -2.07 -9.05
C ILE A 58 11.39 -0.88 -9.52
N GLN A 59 12.11 -0.18 -8.63
CA GLN A 59 12.98 0.93 -9.05
C GLN A 59 14.04 0.51 -10.06
N ARG A 60 14.60 -0.70 -9.93
CA ARG A 60 15.64 -1.22 -10.83
C ARG A 60 15.07 -1.77 -12.14
N THR A 61 13.87 -2.32 -12.10
CA THR A 61 13.26 -3.04 -13.23
C THR A 61 12.25 -2.22 -14.02
N ALA A 62 11.66 -1.18 -13.43
CA ALA A 62 10.71 -0.27 -14.07
C ALA A 62 11.18 0.30 -15.42
N PRO A 63 12.42 0.81 -15.58
CA PRO A 63 12.85 1.35 -16.88
C PRO A 63 13.01 0.28 -17.98
N ILE A 64 13.10 -1.00 -17.61
CA ILE A 64 13.31 -2.12 -18.55
C ILE A 64 11.97 -2.75 -18.92
N TYR A 65 11.11 -2.98 -17.92
CA TYR A 65 9.89 -3.78 -18.08
C TYR A 65 8.60 -2.98 -17.90
N GLY A 66 8.69 -1.68 -17.60
CA GLY A 66 7.51 -0.82 -17.41
C GLY A 66 6.70 -1.14 -16.15
N LEU A 67 7.34 -1.68 -15.11
CA LEU A 67 6.66 -2.07 -13.88
C LEU A 67 6.30 -0.85 -13.01
N TYR A 68 5.16 -0.93 -12.32
CA TYR A 68 4.72 0.10 -11.39
C TYR A 68 4.44 -0.49 -10.01
N TYR A 69 4.91 0.17 -8.95
CA TYR A 69 4.85 -0.36 -7.59
C TYR A 69 3.43 -0.69 -7.14
N TYR A 70 2.48 0.22 -7.38
CA TYR A 70 1.09 0.03 -6.96
C TYR A 70 0.31 -0.97 -7.83
N ASP A 71 0.91 -1.51 -8.89
CA ASP A 71 0.35 -2.66 -9.61
C ASP A 71 0.50 -3.97 -8.82
N TYR A 72 1.29 -4.02 -7.75
CA TYR A 72 1.59 -5.25 -6.99
C TYR A 72 1.26 -5.15 -5.49
N VAL A 73 0.81 -3.98 -5.02
CA VAL A 73 0.59 -3.71 -3.60
C VAL A 73 -0.88 -3.54 -3.32
N LYS A 74 -1.40 -4.34 -2.36
CA LYS A 74 -2.76 -4.16 -1.86
C LYS A 74 -2.77 -3.12 -0.73
N PRO A 75 -3.88 -2.40 -0.52
CA PRO A 75 -4.05 -1.53 0.64
C PRO A 75 -3.80 -2.26 1.97
N ALA A 76 -4.27 -3.50 2.09
CA ALA A 76 -4.05 -4.33 3.28
C ALA A 76 -2.57 -4.67 3.53
N ASP A 77 -1.74 -4.69 2.48
CA ASP A 77 -0.29 -4.89 2.64
C ASP A 77 0.38 -3.61 3.15
N LEU A 78 -0.06 -2.44 2.68
CA LEU A 78 0.41 -1.15 3.21
C LEU A 78 0.10 -1.01 4.70
N ASP A 79 -1.15 -1.30 5.10
CA ASP A 79 -1.56 -1.24 6.50
C ASP A 79 -0.73 -2.21 7.38
N ARG A 80 -0.48 -3.42 6.87
CA ARG A 80 0.35 -4.42 7.55
C ARG A 80 1.80 -3.96 7.72
N TRP A 81 2.38 -3.37 6.68
CA TRP A 81 3.77 -2.88 6.70
C TRP A 81 3.93 -1.65 7.60
N GLU A 82 2.94 -0.76 7.62
CA GLU A 82 2.93 0.39 8.52
C GLU A 82 2.81 -0.06 9.98
N ALA A 83 1.94 -1.03 10.26
CA ALA A 83 1.85 -1.63 11.60
C ALA A 83 3.17 -2.30 12.02
N ALA A 84 3.80 -3.07 11.12
CA ALA A 84 5.09 -3.71 11.39
C ALA A 84 6.20 -2.70 11.71
N GLN A 85 6.25 -1.58 10.98
CA GLN A 85 7.21 -0.50 11.26
C GLN A 85 6.96 0.15 12.62
N LYS A 86 5.70 0.49 12.95
CA LYS A 86 5.36 1.06 14.27
C LYS A 86 5.75 0.14 15.42
N HIS A 87 5.57 -1.17 15.25
CA HIS A 87 6.02 -2.16 16.23
C HIS A 87 7.55 -2.20 16.36
N ALA A 88 8.29 -2.18 15.24
CA ALA A 88 9.75 -2.17 15.26
C ALA A 88 10.31 -0.92 15.96
N ASP A 89 9.75 0.26 15.67
CA ASP A 89 10.17 1.52 16.29
C ASP A 89 9.91 1.55 17.81
N THR A 90 8.78 0.98 18.23
CA THR A 90 8.43 0.86 19.66
C THR A 90 9.42 -0.04 20.38
N VAL A 91 9.79 -1.20 19.80
CA VAL A 91 10.76 -2.13 20.41
C VAL A 91 12.16 -1.52 20.48
N VAL A 92 12.59 -0.79 19.44
CA VAL A 92 13.89 -0.11 19.43
C VAL A 92 13.92 1.08 20.40
N GLY A 93 12.79 1.78 20.57
CA GLY A 93 12.65 2.90 21.50
C GLY A 93 12.68 2.49 22.98
N ASP A 94 12.16 1.31 23.32
CA ASP A 94 12.18 0.75 24.69
C ASP A 94 13.58 0.20 25.07
N ALA A 95 14.38 -0.16 24.07
CA ALA A 95 15.73 -0.71 24.26
C ALA A 95 16.82 0.35 24.52
N ARG A 96 16.47 1.63 24.73
CA ARG A 96 17.40 2.77 24.85
C ARG A 96 17.20 3.55 26.14
#